data_AF-A0A972HHV9-F1
#
_entry.id   AF-A0A972HHV9-F1
#
_cell.length_a   1.000
_cell.length_b   1.000
_cell.length_c   1.000
_cell.angle_alpha   90.00
_cell.angle_beta   90.00
_cell.angle_gamma   90.00
#
_symmetry.space_group_name_H-M   'P 1'
#
loop_
_entity.id
_entity.type
_entity.pdbx_description
1 polymer ?
#
loop_
_entity_poly.entity_id
_entity_poly.type
_entity_poly.pdbx_seq_one_letter_code
_entity_poly.pdbx_strand_id
1 'polypeptide(L)' 'MAELDVDAFLARFDERARAVKERGVPPIEGDARRVFIERMKLDYMDYALVGAAAWSLEDGHLVLRIPLSD' A
#
# COMPACT_ATOMS: atom_id res chain seq x y z
N MET A 1 7.25 -23.16 -11.36
CA MET A 1 6.95 -22.14 -10.33
C MET A 1 6.97 -20.79 -11.03
N ALA A 2 5.95 -19.96 -10.87
CA ALA A 2 5.99 -18.61 -11.44
C ALA A 2 7.19 -17.87 -10.84
N GLU A 3 8.01 -17.27 -11.70
CA GLU A 3 9.12 -16.40 -11.31
C GLU A 3 8.56 -15.23 -10.49
N LEU A 4 9.23 -14.86 -9.40
CA LEU A 4 8.80 -13.77 -8.54
C LEU A 4 9.08 -12.44 -9.24
N ASP A 5 8.05 -11.87 -9.87
CA ASP A 5 8.10 -10.51 -10.42
C ASP A 5 7.82 -9.49 -9.31
N VAL A 6 8.89 -8.95 -8.74
CA VAL A 6 8.83 -7.97 -7.65
C VAL A 6 8.33 -6.62 -8.15
N ASP A 7 8.69 -6.20 -9.37
CA ASP A 7 8.24 -4.92 -9.93
C ASP A 7 6.71 -4.92 -10.13
N ALA A 8 6.16 -6.01 -10.68
CA ALA A 8 4.71 -6.18 -10.78
C ALA A 8 4.05 -6.25 -9.39
N PHE A 9 4.73 -6.83 -8.38
CA PHE A 9 4.25 -6.82 -7.01
C PHE A 9 4.13 -5.39 -6.45
N LEU A 10 5.18 -4.57 -6.57
CA LEU A 10 5.16 -3.19 -6.11
C LEU A 10 4.11 -2.36 -6.85
N ALA A 11 4.00 -2.54 -8.17
CA ALA A 11 2.99 -1.86 -9.00
C ALA A 11 1.55 -2.12 -8.52
N ARG A 12 1.22 -3.36 -8.13
CA ARG A 12 -0.11 -3.67 -7.56
C ARG A 12 -0.39 -2.96 -6.23
N PHE A 13 0.65 -2.69 -5.43
CA PHE A 13 0.49 -1.92 -4.19
C PHE A 13 0.30 -0.43 -4.46
N ASP A 14 1.05 0.14 -5.42
CA ASP A 14 0.83 1.52 -5.84
C ASP A 14 -0.58 1.74 -6.41
N GLU A 15 -1.06 0.82 -7.26
CA GLU A 15 -2.44 0.85 -7.78
C GLU A 15 -3.48 0.82 -6.66
N ARG A 16 -3.29 -0.03 -5.64
CA ARG A 16 -4.18 -0.07 -4.48
C ARG A 16 -4.13 1.22 -3.66
N ALA A 17 -2.96 1.84 -3.48
CA ALA A 17 -2.87 3.13 -2.80
C ALA A 17 -3.67 4.21 -3.54
N ARG A 18 -3.58 4.26 -4.88
CA ARG A 18 -4.39 5.16 -5.72
C ARG A 18 -5.87 4.86 -5.59
N ALA A 19 -6.27 3.59 -5.67
CA ALA A 19 -7.67 3.18 -5.51
C ALA A 19 -8.26 3.58 -4.14
N VAL A 20 -7.47 3.55 -3.06
CA VAL A 20 -7.93 4.02 -1.73
C VAL A 20 -8.14 5.54 -1.69
N LYS A 21 -7.32 6.32 -2.41
CA LYS A 21 -7.52 7.77 -2.55
C LYS A 21 -8.74 8.11 -3.42
N GLU A 22 -8.93 7.35 -4.49
CA GLU A 22 -9.99 7.57 -5.47
C GLU A 22 -11.36 7.11 -4.95
N ARG A 23 -11.41 6.04 -4.13
CA ARG A 23 -12.67 5.61 -3.52
C ARG A 23 -13.15 6.67 -2.53
N GLY A 24 -14.33 7.24 -2.78
CA GLY A 24 -15.00 8.09 -1.81
C GLY A 24 -15.46 7.32 -0.58
N VAL A 25 -15.79 8.04 0.51
CA VAL A 25 -16.40 7.44 1.69
C VAL A 25 -17.85 7.06 1.37
N PRO A 26 -18.29 5.81 1.60
CA PRO A 26 -19.69 5.40 1.37
C PRO A 26 -20.65 6.18 2.29
N PRO A 27 -21.97 6.17 2.02
CA PRO A 27 -22.96 6.86 2.84
C PRO A 27 -23.19 6.13 4.18
N ILE A 28 -22.20 6.22 5.07
CA ILE A 28 -22.21 5.73 6.45
C ILE A 28 -22.09 6.90 7.41
N GLU A 29 -22.75 6.83 8.56
CA GLU A 29 -22.86 7.94 9.51
C GLU A 29 -22.21 7.64 10.87
N GLY A 30 -22.07 8.69 11.68
CA GLY A 30 -21.61 8.59 13.07
C GLY A 30 -20.26 7.90 13.22
N ASP A 31 -20.19 6.98 14.18
CA ASP A 31 -18.96 6.30 14.58
C ASP A 31 -18.42 5.37 13.48
N ALA A 32 -19.30 4.74 12.71
CA ALA A 32 -18.92 3.88 11.59
C ALA A 32 -18.16 4.67 10.52
N ARG A 33 -18.57 5.91 10.24
CA ARG A 33 -17.87 6.80 9.31
C ARG A 33 -16.45 7.11 9.76
N ARG A 34 -16.26 7.40 11.05
CA ARG A 34 -14.93 7.69 11.61
C ARG A 34 -14.01 6.47 11.49
N VAL A 35 -14.49 5.30 11.91
CA VAL A 35 -13.72 4.04 11.82
C VAL A 35 -13.35 3.71 10.37
N PHE A 36 -14.25 3.94 9.41
CA PHE A 36 -13.95 3.71 8.00
C PHE A 36 -12.85 4.64 7.48
N ILE A 37 -12.91 5.92 7.81
CA ILE A 37 -11.88 6.90 7.41
C ILE A 37 -10.52 6.53 8.00
N GLU A 38 -10.46 6.15 9.28
CA GLU A 38 -9.18 5.74 9.90
C GLU A 38 -8.62 4.48 9.23
N ARG A 39 -9.47 3.49 8.92
CA ARG A 39 -9.04 2.32 8.14
C ARG A 39 -8.54 2.70 6.75
N MET A 40 -9.23 3.60 6.04
CA MET A 40 -8.76 4.08 4.74
C MET A 40 -7.39 4.74 4.82
N LYS A 41 -7.11 5.52 5.87
CA LYS A 41 -5.79 6.15 6.05
C LYS A 41 -4.69 5.11 6.24
N LEU A 42 -4.95 4.10 7.07
CA LEU A 42 -4.03 2.99 7.30
C LEU A 42 -3.81 2.18 6.01
N ASP A 43 -4.88 1.79 5.33
CA ASP A 43 -4.79 1.07 4.05
C ASP A 43 -3.96 1.86 3.03
N TYR A 44 -4.23 3.16 2.90
CA TYR A 44 -3.49 4.02 1.99
C TYR A 44 -2.01 4.07 2.35
N MET A 45 -1.69 4.30 3.63
CA MET A 45 -0.31 4.39 4.11
C MET A 45 0.43 3.08 3.86
N ASP A 46 -0.14 1.94 4.24
CA ASP A 46 0.48 0.62 4.09
C ASP A 46 0.74 0.31 2.60
N TYR A 47 -0.22 0.59 1.74
CA TYR A 47 -0.06 0.37 0.31
C TYR A 47 0.96 1.32 -0.32
N ALA A 48 0.96 2.59 0.08
CA ALA A 48 1.91 3.57 -0.43
C ALA A 48 3.35 3.24 -0.01
N LEU A 49 3.56 2.81 1.24
CA LEU A 49 4.88 2.43 1.75
C LEU A 49 5.46 1.25 0.95
N VAL A 50 4.67 0.20 0.73
CA VAL A 50 5.12 -0.97 -0.05
C VAL A 50 5.28 -0.61 -1.52
N GLY A 51 4.33 0.11 -2.12
CA GLY A 51 4.37 0.49 -3.54
C GLY A 51 5.54 1.41 -3.89
N ALA A 52 6.01 2.22 -2.95
CA ALA A 52 7.15 3.12 -3.14
C ALA A 52 8.51 2.51 -2.76
N ALA A 53 8.55 1.26 -2.30
CA ALA A 53 9.79 0.63 -1.87
C ALA A 53 10.73 0.36 -3.06
N ALA A 54 12.03 0.57 -2.86
CA ALA A 54 13.05 -0.05 -3.68
C ALA A 54 13.29 -1.49 -3.21
N TRP A 55 13.72 -2.40 -4.09
CA TRP A 55 13.95 -3.79 -3.71
C TRP A 55 15.33 -4.32 -4.11
N SER A 56 15.80 -5.33 -3.37
CA SER A 56 17.01 -6.11 -3.62
C SER A 56 16.82 -7.55 -3.15
N LEU A 57 17.61 -8.48 -3.71
CA LEU A 57 17.74 -9.84 -3.19
C LEU A 57 19.07 -9.95 -2.44
N GLU A 58 18.99 -10.24 -1.15
CA GLU A 58 20.14 -10.30 -0.24
C GLU A 58 20.07 -11.59 0.58
N ASP A 59 21.11 -12.42 0.52
CA ASP A 59 21.20 -13.69 1.26
C ASP A 59 19.96 -14.60 1.13
N GLY A 60 19.33 -14.62 -0.05
CA GLY A 60 18.11 -15.40 -0.31
C GLY A 60 16.81 -14.76 0.20
N HIS A 61 16.85 -13.49 0.61
CA HIS A 61 15.70 -12.72 1.08
C HIS A 61 15.37 -11.57 0.13
N LEU A 62 14.08 -11.30 -0.04
CA LEU A 62 13.62 -10.04 -0.63
C LEU A 62 13.70 -8.94 0.43
N VAL A 63 14.50 -7.92 0.15
CA VAL A 63 14.65 -6.73 1.01
C VAL A 63 13.91 -5.57 0.36
N LEU A 64 13.00 -4.95 1.09
CA LEU A 64 12.30 -3.73 0.69
C LEU A 64 12.85 -2.54 1.48
N ARG A 65 13.37 -1.55 0.76
CA ARG A 65 13.85 -0.28 1.32
C ARG A 65 12.81 0.79 1.06
N ILE A 66 12.13 1.20 2.11
CA ILE A 66 11.06 2.21 2.03
C ILE A 66 11.68 3.58 2.28
N PRO A 67 11.56 4.54 1.35
CA PRO A 67 11.99 5.91 1.60
C PRO A 67 11.07 6.54 2.64
N LEU A 68 11.65 7.02 3.74
CA LEU A 68 10.97 7.89 4.68
C LEU A 68 11.30 9.33 4.26
N SER A 69 10.28 10.17 4.12
CA SER A 69 10.52 11.61 3.98
C SER A 69 10.93 12.16 5.36
N ASP A 70 11.90 13.09 5.38
CA ASP A 70 12.18 13.91 6.57
C ASP A 70 11.01 14.86 6.88
#